data_AF-A0A1Q6HQT2-F1
#
_entry.id   AF-A0A1Q6HQT2-F1
#
_cell.length_a   1.000
_cell.length_b   1.000
_cell.length_c   1.000
_cell.angle_alpha   90.00
_cell.angle_beta   90.00
_cell.angle_gamma   90.00
#
_symmetry.space_group_name_H-M   'P 1'
#
loop_
_entity.id
_entity.type
_entity.pdbx_description
1 polymer ?
#
loop_
_entity_poly.entity_id
_entity_poly.type
_entity_poly.pdbx_seq_one_letter_code
_entity_poly.pdbx_strand_id
1 'polypeptide(L)' 'MWEIVQAILSGKSREEVYSMLSPEQKETLNSLAAANGINRKQRRKLERDAKKGLHRRTA' A
#
# COMPACT_ATOMS: atom_id res chain seq x y z
N MET A 1 11.25 -6.14 -9.23
CA MET A 1 11.32 -5.35 -7.97
C MET A 1 11.68 -3.89 -8.21
N TRP A 2 12.74 -3.59 -8.98
CA TRP A 2 13.18 -2.22 -9.29
C TRP A 2 12.09 -1.34 -9.94
N GLU A 3 11.36 -1.87 -10.92
CA GLU A 3 10.28 -1.13 -11.60
C GLU A 3 9.12 -0.75 -10.68
N ILE A 4 8.82 -1.58 -9.68
CA ILE A 4 7.78 -1.32 -8.68
C ILE A 4 8.21 -0.17 -7.77
N VAL A 5 9.47 -0.16 -7.34
CA VAL A 5 10.05 0.94 -6.55
C VAL A 5 10.03 2.23 -7.35
N GLN A 6 10.40 2.19 -8.63
CA GLN A 6 10.30 3.35 -9.52
C GLN A 6 8.85 3.83 -9.70
N ALA A 7 7.89 2.92 -9.85
CA ALA A 7 6.46 3.26 -9.95
C ALA A 7 5.94 3.96 -8.68
N ILE A 8 6.36 3.50 -7.50
CA ILE A 8 6.04 4.14 -6.21
C ILE A 8 6.67 5.53 -6.12
N LEU A 9 7.96 5.66 -6.45
CA LEU A 9 8.67 6.94 -6.43
C LEU A 9 8.11 7.94 -7.46
N SER A 10 7.57 7.43 -8.55
CA SER A 10 6.89 8.22 -9.58
C SER A 10 5.47 8.65 -9.17
N GLY A 11 5.01 8.29 -7.97
CA GLY A 11 3.72 8.71 -7.42
C GLY A 11 2.51 7.96 -7.98
N LYS A 12 2.70 6.77 -8.58
CA LYS A 12 1.57 5.94 -9.03
C LYS A 12 0.69 5.53 -7.86
N SER A 13 -0.60 5.40 -8.14
CA SER A 13 -1.58 4.98 -7.14
C SER A 13 -1.30 3.56 -6.64
N ARG A 14 -1.79 3.23 -5.44
CA ARG A 14 -1.62 1.89 -4.86
C ARG A 14 -2.21 0.82 -5.77
N GLU A 15 -3.39 1.07 -6.35
CA GLU A 15 -4.06 0.16 -7.28
C GLU A 15 -3.24 -0.07 -8.56
N GLU A 16 -2.63 0.97 -9.14
CA GLU A 16 -1.75 0.83 -10.30
C GLU A 16 -0.51 0.01 -9.98
N VAL A 17 0.17 0.33 -8.87
CA VAL A 17 1.35 -0.43 -8.43
C VAL A 17 0.99 -1.89 -8.17
N TYR A 18 -0.17 -2.15 -7.55
CA TYR A 18 -0.65 -3.52 -7.32
C TYR A 18 -0.97 -4.24 -8.63
N SER A 19 -1.50 -3.53 -9.63
CA SER A 19 -1.83 -4.11 -10.95
C SER A 19 -0.59 -4.49 -11.76
N MET A 20 0.54 -3.80 -11.51
CA MET A 20 1.84 -4.10 -12.12
C MET A 20 2.52 -5.36 -11.56
N LEU A 21 2.03 -5.91 -10.45
CA LEU A 21 2.60 -7.12 -9.84
C LEU A 21 2.09 -8.38 -10.52
N SER A 22 2.99 -9.33 -10.76
CA SER A 22 2.61 -10.69 -11.13
C SER A 22 1.81 -11.37 -9.99
N PRO A 23 1.02 -12.42 -10.28
CA PRO A 23 0.28 -13.15 -9.25
C PRO A 23 1.17 -13.64 -8.09
N GLU A 24 2.34 -14.20 -8.38
CA GLU A 24 3.31 -14.65 -7.36
C GLU A 24 3.88 -13.48 -6.53
N GLN A 25 4.12 -12.32 -7.15
CA GLN A 25 4.59 -11.14 -6.43
C GLN A 25 3.50 -10.55 -5.53
N LYS A 26 2.23 -10.61 -5.96
CA LYS A 26 1.09 -10.23 -5.12
C LYS A 26 0.97 -11.15 -3.90
N GLU A 27 1.14 -12.45 -4.12
CA GLU A 27 1.10 -13.45 -3.04
C GLU A 27 2.26 -13.27 -2.05
N THR A 28 3.46 -13.00 -2.55
CA THR A 28 4.63 -12.66 -1.74
C THR A 28 4.40 -11.37 -0.95
N LEU A 29 3.84 -10.33 -1.57
CA LEU A 29 3.51 -9.07 -0.90
C LEU A 29 2.44 -9.27 0.18
N ASN A 30 1.41 -10.05 -0.11
CA ASN A 30 0.34 -10.38 0.84
C ASN A 30 0.89 -11.20 2.02
N SER A 31 1.77 -12.15 1.74
CA SER A 31 2.44 -12.98 2.75
C SER A 31 3.38 -12.15 3.63
N LEU A 32 4.14 -11.22 3.04
CA LEU A 32 4.98 -10.27 3.77
C LEU A 32 4.15 -9.29 4.60
N ALA A 33 3.00 -8.82 4.09
CA ALA A 33 2.09 -7.95 4.84
C ALA A 33 1.44 -8.70 6.02
N ALA A 34 1.13 -9.98 5.85
CA ALA A 34 0.63 -10.85 6.91
C ALA A 34 1.72 -11.15 7.96
N ALA A 35 2.94 -11.47 7.50
CA ALA A 35 4.08 -11.78 8.36
C ALA A 35 4.60 -10.57 9.14
N ASN A 36 4.59 -9.37 8.52
CA ASN A 36 4.95 -8.12 9.19
C ASN A 36 3.81 -7.55 10.06
N GLY A 37 2.73 -8.31 10.25
CA GLY A 37 1.90 -8.18 11.45
C GLY A 37 1.15 -6.87 11.61
N ILE A 38 0.67 -6.25 10.53
CA ILE A 38 -0.36 -5.22 10.68
C ILE A 38 -1.69 -5.95 10.86
N ASN A 39 -2.12 -6.16 12.11
CA ASN A 39 -3.40 -6.77 12.35
C ASN A 39 -4.53 -5.94 11.71
N ARG A 40 -5.68 -6.57 11.42
CA ARG A 40 -6.82 -5.92 10.74
C ARG A 40 -7.24 -4.59 11.39
N LYS A 41 -7.10 -4.46 12.71
CA LYS A 41 -7.43 -3.25 13.49
C LYS A 41 -6.38 -2.15 13.28
N GLN A 42 -5.09 -2.49 13.22
CA GLN A 42 -3.99 -1.57 12.90
C GLN A 42 -4.06 -1.10 11.44
N ARG A 43 -4.40 -1.99 10.50
CA ARG A 43 -4.61 -1.63 9.09
C ARG A 43 -5.75 -0.61 8.94
N ARG A 44 -6.89 -0.90 9.58
CA ARG A 44 -8.04 0.02 9.64
C ARG A 44 -7.75 1.33 10.39
N LYS A 45 -6.76 1.35 11.29
CA LYS A 45 -6.32 2.58 11.96
C LYS A 45 -5.48 3.44 11.02
N LEU A 46 -4.47 2.85 10.37
CA LEU A 46 -3.66 3.50 9.35
C LEU A 46 -4.50 4.08 8.21
N GLU A 47 -5.47 3.31 7.70
CA GLU A 47 -6.41 3.79 6.66
C GLU A 47 -7.25 5.00 7.12
N ARG A 48 -7.68 5.02 8.39
CA ARG A 48 -8.43 6.16 8.96
C ARG A 48 -7.55 7.37 9.15
N ASP A 49 -6.34 7.19 9.66
CA ASP A 49 -5.40 8.27 9.93
C ASP A 49 -4.92 8.92 8.62
N ALA A 50 -4.67 8.11 7.58
CA ALA A 50 -4.38 8.60 6.24
C ALA A 50 -5.52 9.46 5.66
N LYS A 51 -6.79 9.01 5.80
CA LYS A 51 -7.97 9.80 5.37
C LYS A 51 -8.10 11.12 6.14
N LYS A 52 -7.84 11.12 7.46
CA LYS A 52 -7.84 12.35 8.27
C LYS A 52 -6.74 13.33 7.85
N GLY A 53 -5.54 12.83 7.54
CA GLY A 53 -4.44 13.63 7.02
C GLY A 53 -4.66 14.19 5.62
N LEU A 54 -5.58 13.61 4.84
CA LEU A 54 -6.03 14.13 3.55
C LEU A 54 -7.02 15.29 3.73
N HIS A 55 -7.97 15.15 4.66
CA HIS A 55 -8.98 16.18 4.94
C HIS A 55 -8.40 17.48 5.51
N ARG A 56 -7.31 17.39 6.29
CA ARG A 56 -6.58 18.56 6.83
C ARG A 56 -5.76 19.32 5.79
N ARG A 57 -5.50 18.74 4.61
CA ARG A 57 -4.73 19.37 3.53
C ARG A 57 -5.62 20.02 2.46
N THR A 58 -6.91 19.73 2.47
CA THR A 58 -7.92 20.27 1.55
C THR A 58 -8.88 21.25 2.24
N ALA A 59 -8.60 21.65 3.49
CA ALA A 59 -9.36 22.63 4.25
C ALA A 59 -8.52 23.90 4.44
#